data_AF-A0A1G2RJJ0-F1
#
_entry.id   AF-A0A1G2RJJ0-F1
#
_cell.length_a   1.000
_cell.length_b   1.000
_cell.length_c   1.000
_cell.angle_alpha   90.00
_cell.angle_beta   90.00
_cell.angle_gamma   90.00
#
_symmetry.space_group_name_H-M   'P 1'
#
loop_
_entity.id
_entity.type
_entity.pdbx_description
1 polymer ?
#
loop_
_entity_poly.entity_id
_entity_poly.type
_entity_poly.pdbx_seq_one_letter_code
_entity_poly.pdbx_strand_id
1 'polypeptide(L)'
;MSTLYSVGQMNQLGDALELADFTPTDVANLRSSGLLSNVRRVLRGYAEIKLNEYVIDCDADPVELDGWTVVRHVKGGRYVWNPHRIILYVSPKRAVTGHQLREDLQVVPVLNVCVLDFLLAHPALIPQEWKGKFVCFYGTVYRNAGGRREVRNLFWDGERWYSEFIPLDFLVQDNLPVAVLG
;
A
#
# COMPACT_ATOMS: atom_id res chain seq x y z
N MET A 1 4.37 34.53 17.10
CA MET A 1 2.90 34.54 16.89
C MET A 1 2.61 35.29 15.61
N SER A 2 1.73 34.76 14.75
CA SER A 2 1.25 35.53 13.59
C SER A 2 0.50 36.76 14.07
N THR A 3 0.78 37.91 13.47
CA THR A 3 0.06 39.17 13.74
C THR A 3 -1.10 39.40 12.79
N LEU A 4 -1.31 38.49 11.82
CA LEU A 4 -2.21 38.70 10.69
C LEU A 4 -3.49 37.87 10.75
N TYR A 5 -3.48 36.74 11.48
CA TYR A 5 -4.60 35.81 11.56
C TYR A 5 -5.14 35.74 12.98
N SER A 6 -6.47 35.79 13.13
CA SER A 6 -7.11 35.61 14.43
C SER A 6 -7.07 34.14 14.85
N VAL A 7 -7.17 33.89 16.16
CA VAL A 7 -7.28 32.52 16.69
C VAL A 7 -8.50 31.80 16.08
N GLY A 8 -9.62 32.50 15.91
CA GLY A 8 -10.82 31.94 15.28
C GLY A 8 -10.59 31.46 13.85
N GLN A 9 -9.85 32.22 13.04
CA GLN A 9 -9.50 31.82 11.68
C GLN A 9 -8.58 30.58 11.65
N MET A 10 -7.65 30.49 12.61
CA MET A 10 -6.77 29.33 12.71
C MET A 10 -7.53 28.07 13.13
N ASN A 11 -8.52 28.20 14.02
CA ASN A 11 -9.38 27.08 14.42
C ASN A 11 -10.22 26.57 13.25
N GLN A 12 -10.84 27.47 12.48
CA GLN A 12 -11.60 27.10 11.28
C GLN A 12 -10.74 26.36 10.24
N LEU A 13 -9.49 26.80 10.05
CA LEU A 13 -8.55 26.08 9.19
C LEU A 13 -8.22 24.70 9.76
N GLY A 14 -8.06 24.58 11.08
CA GLY A 14 -7.88 23.29 11.76
C GLY A 14 -9.04 22.32 11.51
N ASP A 15 -10.28 22.77 11.73
CA ASP A 15 -11.48 21.98 11.51
C ASP A 15 -11.59 21.51 10.05
N ALA A 16 -11.26 22.39 9.09
CA ALA A 16 -11.30 22.06 7.67
C ALA A 16 -10.22 21.05 7.25
N LEU A 17 -9.03 21.11 7.87
CA LEU A 17 -7.96 20.13 7.66
C LEU A 17 -8.39 18.75 8.20
N GLU A 18 -8.99 18.70 9.38
CA GLU A 18 -9.51 17.47 9.97
C GLU A 18 -10.62 16.86 9.10
N LEU A 19 -11.56 17.66 8.60
CA LEU A 19 -12.62 17.22 7.69
C LEU A 19 -12.06 16.66 6.36
N ALA A 20 -10.88 17.11 5.95
CA ALA A 20 -10.19 16.66 4.74
C ALA A 20 -9.19 15.52 5.02
N ASP A 21 -9.28 14.87 6.18
CA ASP A 21 -8.44 13.75 6.62
C ASP A 21 -6.93 14.09 6.68
N PHE A 22 -6.56 15.36 6.85
CA PHE A 22 -5.15 15.73 7.05
C PHE A 22 -4.63 15.20 8.39
N THR A 23 -3.51 14.48 8.34
CA THR A 23 -2.80 14.06 9.54
C THR A 23 -1.92 15.20 10.10
N PRO A 24 -1.51 15.14 11.38
CA PRO A 24 -0.53 16.10 11.92
C PRO A 24 0.78 16.17 11.09
N THR A 25 1.17 15.05 10.48
CA THR A 25 2.33 14.98 9.58
C THR A 25 2.07 15.75 8.29
N ASP A 26 0.87 15.65 7.70
CA ASP A 26 0.51 16.41 6.50
C ASP A 26 0.51 17.91 6.79
N VAL A 27 -0.04 18.32 7.93
CA VAL A 27 -0.03 19.72 8.38
C VAL A 27 1.40 20.22 8.61
N ALA A 28 2.27 19.38 9.20
CA ALA A 28 3.69 19.71 9.33
C ALA A 28 4.38 19.84 7.96
N ASN A 29 4.04 18.98 7.00
CA ASN A 29 4.56 19.03 5.64
C ASN A 29 4.07 20.27 4.87
N LEU A 30 2.88 20.81 5.15
CA LEU A 30 2.45 22.10 4.59
C LEU A 30 3.41 23.24 4.94
N ARG A 31 4.11 23.15 6.08
CA ARG A 31 5.13 24.13 6.48
C ARG A 31 6.39 24.07 5.61
N SER A 32 6.61 22.98 4.87
CA SER A 32 7.78 22.83 4.00
C SER A 32 7.82 23.92 2.92
N SER A 33 9.04 24.34 2.55
CA SER A 33 9.23 25.46 1.63
C SER A 33 8.60 25.18 0.26
N GLY A 34 7.72 26.07 -0.18
CA GLY A 34 7.15 26.08 -1.53
C GLY A 34 5.73 25.50 -1.63
N LEU A 35 5.30 24.63 -0.71
CA LEU A 35 4.00 23.96 -0.82
C LEU A 35 2.84 24.95 -0.64
N LEU A 36 2.85 25.76 0.44
CA LEU A 36 1.85 26.81 0.65
C LEU A 36 1.82 27.87 -0.47
N SER A 37 2.96 28.17 -1.10
CA SER A 37 2.96 29.05 -2.27
C SER A 37 2.28 28.41 -3.48
N ASN A 38 2.42 27.10 -3.67
CA ASN A 38 1.71 26.37 -4.73
C ASN A 38 0.20 26.27 -4.42
N VAL A 39 -0.19 25.96 -3.18
CA VAL A 39 -1.61 25.99 -2.76
C VAL A 39 -2.22 27.38 -3.02
N ARG A 40 -1.50 28.45 -2.68
CA ARG A 40 -1.95 29.82 -2.98
C ARG A 40 -2.11 30.08 -4.48
N ARG A 41 -1.26 29.50 -5.34
CA ARG A 41 -1.41 29.61 -6.80
C ARG A 41 -2.67 28.89 -7.27
N VAL A 42 -2.97 27.71 -6.73
CA VAL A 42 -4.21 26.97 -7.02
C VAL A 42 -5.45 27.77 -6.60
N LEU A 43 -5.48 28.27 -5.36
CA LEU A 43 -6.60 29.07 -4.83
C LEU A 43 -6.86 30.36 -5.63
N ARG A 44 -5.85 30.88 -6.32
CA ARG A 44 -5.96 32.09 -7.17
C ARG A 44 -6.18 31.78 -8.65
N GLY A 45 -6.32 30.51 -9.02
CA GLY A 45 -6.50 30.08 -10.41
C GLY A 45 -5.25 30.18 -11.28
N TYR A 46 -4.05 30.30 -10.70
CA TYR A 46 -2.77 30.33 -11.43
C TYR A 46 -2.13 28.95 -11.62
N ALA A 47 -2.71 27.92 -11.03
CA ALA A 47 -2.25 26.54 -11.10
C ALA A 47 -3.43 25.59 -10.93
N GLU A 48 -3.25 24.35 -11.35
CA GLU A 48 -4.21 23.25 -11.17
C GLU A 48 -3.53 22.09 -10.42
N ILE A 49 -4.32 21.30 -9.70
CA ILE A 49 -3.84 20.06 -9.09
C ILE A 49 -4.01 18.95 -10.13
N LYS A 50 -2.90 18.33 -10.53
CA LYS A 50 -2.92 17.12 -11.36
C LYS A 50 -2.77 15.89 -10.48
N LEU A 51 -3.67 14.95 -10.64
CA LEU A 51 -3.51 13.62 -10.08
C LEU A 51 -2.43 12.89 -10.88
N ASN A 52 -1.41 12.38 -10.18
CA ASN A 52 -0.45 11.49 -10.80
C ASN A 52 -1.11 10.11 -10.89
N GLU A 53 -1.47 9.69 -12.11
CA GLU A 53 -1.96 8.35 -12.37
C GLU A 53 -0.76 7.40 -12.52
N TYR A 54 -0.66 6.44 -11.61
CA TYR A 54 0.32 5.37 -11.73
C TYR A 54 -0.37 4.13 -12.27
N VAL A 55 0.10 3.64 -13.42
CA VAL A 55 -0.41 2.42 -14.04
C VAL A 55 0.63 1.32 -13.87
N ILE A 56 0.23 0.24 -13.21
CA ILE A 56 1.06 -0.93 -12.94
C ILE A 56 0.68 -2.03 -13.94
N ASP A 57 1.68 -2.61 -14.59
CA ASP A 57 1.48 -3.79 -15.42
C ASP A 57 1.54 -5.05 -14.56
N CYS A 58 0.37 -5.59 -14.20
CA CYS A 58 0.23 -6.80 -13.41
C CYS A 58 0.32 -8.08 -14.26
N ASP A 59 0.61 -7.97 -15.56
CA ASP A 59 0.83 -9.12 -16.46
C ASP A 59 2.32 -9.36 -16.76
N ALA A 60 3.18 -8.45 -16.32
CA ALA A 60 4.63 -8.56 -16.43
C ALA A 60 5.13 -9.80 -15.68
N ASP A 61 6.10 -10.49 -16.27
CA ASP A 61 6.67 -11.68 -15.65
C ASP A 61 7.38 -11.30 -14.34
N PRO A 62 7.03 -11.94 -13.22
CA PRO A 62 7.71 -11.67 -11.95
C PRO A 62 9.20 -11.97 -12.03
N VAL A 63 9.97 -11.15 -11.32
CA VAL A 63 11.41 -11.40 -11.17
C VAL A 63 11.61 -12.68 -10.35
N GLU A 64 12.39 -13.62 -10.90
CA GLU A 64 12.93 -14.73 -10.14
C GLU A 64 14.10 -14.22 -9.28
N LEU A 65 14.07 -14.52 -7.99
CA LEU A 65 15.13 -14.13 -7.05
C LEU A 65 16.05 -15.32 -6.84
N ASP A 66 17.32 -15.07 -6.52
CA ASP A 66 18.31 -16.13 -6.36
C ASP A 66 17.86 -17.17 -5.31
N GLY A 67 17.55 -18.39 -5.74
CA GLY A 67 17.01 -19.46 -4.88
C GLY A 67 15.48 -19.53 -4.78
N TRP A 68 14.73 -18.63 -5.45
CA TRP A 68 13.25 -18.64 -5.52
C TRP A 68 12.75 -18.62 -6.97
N THR A 69 11.99 -19.65 -7.34
CA THR A 69 11.37 -19.80 -8.67
C THR A 69 9.90 -19.47 -8.63
N VAL A 70 9.37 -18.88 -9.69
CA VAL A 70 7.93 -18.57 -9.76
C VAL A 70 7.15 -19.83 -10.09
N VAL A 71 6.24 -20.24 -9.20
CA VAL A 71 5.37 -21.43 -9.40
C VAL A 71 4.03 -21.03 -9.99
N ARG A 72 3.51 -19.88 -9.60
CA ARG A 72 2.21 -19.38 -10.06
C ARG A 72 2.24 -17.87 -10.03
N HIS A 73 1.69 -17.27 -11.08
CA HIS A 73 1.44 -15.85 -11.16
C HIS A 73 0.04 -15.64 -11.72
N VAL A 74 -0.79 -14.92 -10.98
CA VAL A 74 -2.13 -14.51 -11.40
C VAL A 74 -2.00 -13.14 -12.03
N LYS A 75 -2.22 -13.12 -13.35
CA LYS A 75 -2.25 -11.93 -14.18
C LYS A 75 -3.44 -11.04 -13.81
N GLY A 76 -3.23 -9.73 -13.83
CA GLY A 76 -4.20 -8.72 -13.36
C GLY A 76 -4.46 -7.60 -14.36
N GLY A 77 -3.87 -7.66 -15.55
CA GLY A 77 -3.91 -6.62 -16.56
C GLY A 77 -3.21 -5.34 -16.11
N ARG A 78 -3.65 -4.21 -16.65
CA ARG A 78 -3.19 -2.88 -16.22
C ARG A 78 -4.01 -2.40 -15.03
N TYR A 79 -3.35 -2.19 -13.90
CA TYR A 79 -3.97 -1.68 -12.69
C TYR A 79 -3.59 -0.21 -12.48
N VAL A 80 -4.60 0.67 -12.45
CA VAL A 80 -4.40 2.06 -12.02
C VAL A 80 -4.32 2.07 -10.50
N TRP A 81 -3.14 2.38 -9.96
CA TRP A 81 -2.88 2.38 -8.52
C TRP A 81 -3.84 3.33 -7.80
N ASN A 82 -4.62 2.76 -6.89
CA ASN A 82 -5.45 3.52 -5.98
C ASN A 82 -5.52 2.78 -4.63
N PRO A 83 -4.86 3.29 -3.58
CA PRO A 83 -4.82 2.62 -2.29
C PRO A 83 -6.21 2.44 -1.67
N HIS A 84 -7.17 3.32 -1.98
CA HIS A 84 -8.54 3.24 -1.45
C HIS A 84 -9.38 2.12 -2.07
N ARG A 85 -8.92 1.52 -3.18
CA ARG A 85 -9.54 0.32 -3.77
C ARG A 85 -8.94 -0.98 -3.23
N ILE A 86 -8.00 -0.90 -2.30
CA ILE A 86 -7.33 -2.07 -1.74
C ILE A 86 -7.92 -2.35 -0.38
N ILE A 87 -8.47 -3.54 -0.24
CA ILE A 87 -8.92 -4.07 1.04
C ILE A 87 -7.81 -4.98 1.59
N LEU A 88 -7.47 -4.78 2.86
CA LEU A 88 -6.61 -5.70 3.61
C LEU A 88 -7.48 -6.81 4.20
N TYR A 89 -7.67 -7.87 3.42
CA TYR A 89 -8.50 -9.00 3.82
C TYR A 89 -7.79 -9.84 4.89
N VAL A 90 -8.47 -10.03 6.02
CA VAL A 90 -8.06 -10.96 7.09
C VAL A 90 -9.08 -12.08 7.13
N SER A 91 -8.61 -13.33 7.15
CA SER A 91 -9.50 -14.48 7.24
C SER A 91 -10.27 -14.46 8.57
N PRO A 92 -11.60 -14.63 8.58
CA PRO A 92 -12.37 -14.73 9.82
C PRO A 92 -12.07 -16.03 10.60
N LYS A 93 -11.40 -17.00 9.97
CA LYS A 93 -11.06 -18.28 10.56
C LYS A 93 -9.70 -18.18 11.27
N ARG A 94 -9.65 -18.49 12.57
CA ARG A 94 -8.47 -18.33 13.45
C ARG A 94 -7.31 -19.32 13.23
N ALA A 95 -7.48 -20.34 12.40
CA ALA A 95 -6.49 -21.40 12.19
C ALA A 95 -6.48 -21.86 10.73
N VAL A 96 -6.15 -20.94 9.82
CA VAL A 96 -6.09 -21.22 8.38
C VAL A 96 -4.66 -21.13 7.92
N THR A 97 -4.17 -22.17 7.24
CA THR A 97 -2.86 -22.10 6.59
C THR A 97 -2.93 -21.20 5.36
N GLY A 98 -1.82 -20.61 4.93
CA GLY A 98 -1.77 -19.87 3.65
C GLY A 98 -2.29 -20.69 2.47
N HIS A 99 -2.11 -22.02 2.49
CA HIS A 99 -2.71 -22.94 1.52
C HIS A 99 -4.23 -22.88 1.48
N GLN A 100 -4.88 -23.03 2.64
CA GLN A 100 -6.34 -22.97 2.77
C GLN A 100 -6.87 -21.56 2.47
N LEU A 101 -6.17 -20.53 2.94
CA LEU A 101 -6.52 -19.14 2.64
C LEU A 101 -6.53 -18.88 1.14
N ARG A 102 -5.55 -19.42 0.42
CA ARG A 102 -5.47 -19.29 -1.04
C ARG A 102 -6.66 -19.95 -1.75
N GLU A 103 -7.19 -21.04 -1.22
CA GLU A 103 -8.40 -21.69 -1.76
C GLU A 103 -9.62 -20.80 -1.54
N ASP A 104 -9.77 -20.23 -0.33
CA ASP A 104 -10.83 -19.27 -0.02
C ASP A 104 -10.74 -18.01 -0.92
N LEU A 105 -9.54 -17.62 -1.33
CA LEU A 105 -9.27 -16.43 -2.16
C LEU A 105 -9.42 -16.66 -3.68
N GLN A 106 -9.76 -17.87 -4.16
CA GLN A 106 -9.88 -18.10 -5.61
C GLN A 106 -10.94 -17.24 -6.30
N VAL A 107 -11.94 -16.80 -5.55
CA VAL A 107 -13.03 -15.94 -6.03
C VAL A 107 -12.74 -14.45 -5.83
N VAL A 108 -11.62 -14.12 -5.18
CA VAL A 108 -11.25 -12.74 -4.82
C VAL A 108 -10.10 -12.27 -5.71
N PRO A 109 -10.19 -11.07 -6.31
CA PRO A 109 -9.10 -10.50 -7.08
C PRO A 109 -7.93 -10.09 -6.16
N VAL A 110 -7.00 -11.03 -5.93
CA VAL A 110 -5.77 -10.82 -5.16
C VAL A 110 -4.74 -10.03 -5.94
N LEU A 111 -4.02 -9.13 -5.26
CA LEU A 111 -2.88 -8.43 -5.86
C LEU A 111 -1.65 -9.34 -5.94
N ASN A 112 -0.84 -9.11 -6.96
CA ASN A 112 0.36 -9.90 -7.26
C ASN A 112 1.65 -9.10 -6.98
N VAL A 113 2.80 -9.74 -7.19
CA VAL A 113 4.09 -9.16 -6.83
C VAL A 113 4.49 -7.93 -7.67
N CYS A 114 3.92 -7.73 -8.85
CA CYS A 114 4.18 -6.54 -9.66
C CYS A 114 3.76 -5.27 -8.92
N VAL A 115 2.64 -5.33 -8.19
CA VAL A 115 2.20 -4.23 -7.33
C VAL A 115 3.15 -4.02 -6.16
N LEU A 116 3.60 -5.11 -5.54
CA LEU A 116 4.59 -5.04 -4.45
C LEU A 116 5.88 -4.35 -4.89
N ASP A 117 6.46 -4.78 -6.01
CA ASP A 117 7.72 -4.24 -6.51
C ASP A 117 7.59 -2.76 -6.92
N PHE A 118 6.44 -2.39 -7.51
CA PHE A 118 6.11 -0.99 -7.76
C PHE A 118 6.06 -0.17 -6.47
N LEU A 119 5.41 -0.68 -5.42
CA LEU A 119 5.32 0.03 -4.14
C LEU A 119 6.66 0.19 -3.43
N LEU A 120 7.53 -0.81 -3.51
CA LEU A 120 8.90 -0.72 -3.00
C LEU A 120 9.73 0.32 -3.77
N ALA A 121 9.48 0.51 -5.07
CA ALA A 121 10.10 1.57 -5.86
C ALA A 121 9.50 2.96 -5.58
N HIS A 122 8.27 3.03 -5.07
CA HIS A 122 7.57 4.28 -4.75
C HIS A 122 7.01 4.30 -3.31
N PRO A 123 7.85 4.27 -2.27
CA PRO A 123 7.38 4.02 -0.89
C PRO A 123 6.44 5.09 -0.32
N ALA A 124 6.45 6.30 -0.89
CA ALA A 124 5.54 7.38 -0.51
C ALA A 124 4.07 7.10 -0.89
N LEU A 125 3.82 6.14 -1.78
CA LEU A 125 2.47 5.73 -2.18
C LEU A 125 1.86 4.67 -1.24
N ILE A 126 2.67 4.08 -0.36
CA ILE A 126 2.21 3.04 0.56
C ILE A 126 1.43 3.68 1.70
N PRO A 127 0.19 3.24 1.97
CA PRO A 127 -0.61 3.83 3.04
C PRO A 127 0.02 3.62 4.41
N GLN A 128 0.00 4.66 5.25
CA GLN A 128 0.65 4.62 6.58
C GLN A 128 -0.04 3.61 7.50
N GLU A 129 -1.34 3.39 7.34
CA GLU A 129 -2.15 2.42 8.07
C GLU A 129 -1.81 0.96 7.75
N TRP A 130 -0.92 0.71 6.79
CA TRP A 130 -0.34 -0.61 6.54
C TRP A 130 0.84 -0.91 7.46
N LYS A 131 1.39 0.09 8.17
CA LYS A 131 2.45 -0.12 9.17
C LYS A 131 1.96 -1.05 10.29
N GLY A 132 2.88 -1.90 10.78
CA GLY A 132 2.57 -2.93 11.78
C GLY A 132 1.89 -4.19 11.22
N LYS A 133 1.74 -4.29 9.89
CA LYS A 133 1.17 -5.45 9.19
C LYS A 133 2.18 -6.01 8.20
N PHE A 134 2.10 -7.31 7.92
CA PHE A 134 2.78 -7.96 6.82
C PHE A 134 1.77 -8.19 5.69
N VAL A 135 1.63 -7.19 4.83
CA VAL A 135 0.63 -7.20 3.76
C VAL A 135 1.08 -8.16 2.66
N CYS A 136 0.33 -9.25 2.45
CA CYS A 136 0.71 -10.34 1.58
C CYS A 136 0.11 -10.23 0.17
N PHE A 137 0.91 -10.56 -0.85
CA PHE A 137 0.54 -10.48 -2.27
C PHE A 137 0.33 -11.90 -2.85
N TYR A 138 -0.80 -12.51 -2.52
CA TYR A 138 -1.13 -13.91 -2.85
C TYR A 138 -1.32 -14.18 -4.35
N GLY A 139 -1.34 -13.15 -5.19
CA GLY A 139 -1.36 -13.28 -6.64
C GLY A 139 -0.07 -13.87 -7.22
N THR A 140 1.02 -14.00 -6.46
CA THR A 140 2.23 -14.69 -6.92
C THR A 140 2.76 -15.64 -5.85
N VAL A 141 3.05 -16.88 -6.25
CA VAL A 141 3.60 -17.93 -5.40
C VAL A 141 4.96 -18.34 -5.93
N TYR A 142 5.94 -18.33 -5.02
CA TYR A 142 7.30 -18.76 -5.27
C TYR A 142 7.57 -20.13 -4.64
N ARG A 143 8.64 -20.77 -5.08
CA ARG A 143 9.21 -21.96 -4.45
C ARG A 143 10.67 -21.75 -4.18
N ASN A 144 11.06 -21.92 -2.91
CA ASN A 144 12.44 -21.83 -2.49
C ASN A 144 13.23 -23.11 -2.83
N ALA A 145 14.55 -23.08 -2.68
CA ALA A 145 15.42 -24.24 -2.92
C ALA A 145 15.07 -25.49 -2.09
N GLY A 146 14.44 -25.32 -0.91
CA GLY A 146 13.93 -26.41 -0.07
C GLY A 146 12.57 -26.97 -0.51
N GLY A 147 12.01 -26.49 -1.62
CA GLY A 147 10.74 -26.95 -2.18
C GLY A 147 9.49 -26.37 -1.50
N ARG A 148 9.65 -25.48 -0.50
CA ARG A 148 8.50 -24.84 0.17
C ARG A 148 7.91 -23.76 -0.71
N ARG A 149 6.58 -23.62 -0.66
CA ARG A 149 5.84 -22.58 -1.39
C ARG A 149 5.62 -21.37 -0.51
N GLU A 150 5.92 -20.20 -1.05
CA GLU A 150 5.94 -18.95 -0.29
C GLU A 150 5.30 -17.82 -1.10
N VAL A 151 4.77 -16.83 -0.41
CA VAL A 151 4.28 -15.57 -1.00
C VAL A 151 5.12 -14.42 -0.49
N ARG A 152 5.25 -13.36 -1.28
CA ARG A 152 5.93 -12.15 -0.81
C ARG A 152 4.98 -11.25 -0.04
N ASN A 153 5.51 -10.62 1.00
CA ASN A 153 4.83 -9.62 1.79
C ASN A 153 5.49 -8.24 1.65
N LEU A 154 4.80 -7.20 2.12
CA LEU A 154 5.30 -5.86 2.37
C LEU A 154 5.15 -5.56 3.86
N PHE A 155 6.20 -5.05 4.50
CA PHE A 155 6.14 -4.60 5.88
C PHE A 155 7.07 -3.42 6.15
N TRP A 156 6.85 -2.75 7.27
CA TRP A 156 7.66 -1.62 7.76
C TRP A 156 8.48 -2.06 8.96
N ASP A 157 9.80 -1.91 8.92
CA ASP A 157 10.70 -2.33 10.00
C ASP A 157 10.90 -1.27 11.11
N GLY A 158 10.37 -0.06 10.90
CA GLY A 158 10.63 1.10 11.76
C GLY A 158 11.26 2.25 10.98
N GLU A 159 12.05 1.94 9.96
CA GLU A 159 12.84 2.92 9.19
C GLU A 159 12.47 2.95 7.70
N ARG A 160 12.23 1.80 7.08
CA ARG A 160 11.84 1.71 5.66
C ARG A 160 10.93 0.52 5.38
N TRP A 161 10.36 0.51 4.18
CA TRP A 161 9.55 -0.60 3.68
C TRP A 161 10.42 -1.70 3.10
N TYR A 162 10.09 -2.95 3.40
CA TYR A 162 10.76 -4.14 2.90
C TYR A 162 9.78 -5.19 2.44
N SER A 163 10.33 -6.19 1.74
CA SER A 163 9.62 -7.40 1.40
C SER A 163 10.37 -8.61 1.90
N GLU A 164 9.61 -9.56 2.41
CA GLU A 164 10.06 -10.90 2.80
C GLU A 164 9.15 -11.97 2.19
N PHE A 165 9.56 -13.22 2.37
CA PHE A 165 8.76 -14.39 1.99
C PHE A 165 8.09 -15.01 3.23
N ILE A 166 6.81 -15.34 3.09
CA ILE A 166 6.04 -16.10 4.09
C ILE A 166 5.69 -17.47 3.51
N PRO A 167 6.02 -18.57 4.22
CA PRO A 167 5.58 -19.91 3.85
C PRO A 167 4.05 -20.03 3.84
N LEU A 168 3.49 -20.65 2.80
CA LEU A 168 2.06 -20.95 2.72
C LEU A 168 1.62 -21.99 3.77
N ASP A 169 2.55 -22.74 4.34
CA ASP A 169 2.28 -23.70 5.42
C ASP A 169 2.13 -23.01 6.79
N PHE A 170 2.51 -21.74 6.91
CA PHE A 170 2.34 -21.00 8.16
C PHE A 170 0.86 -20.64 8.38
N LEU A 171 0.45 -20.65 9.64
CA LEU A 171 -0.87 -20.18 10.04
C LEU A 171 -0.97 -18.68 9.78
N VAL A 172 -2.02 -18.30 9.08
CA VAL A 172 -2.37 -16.89 8.87
C VAL A 172 -2.91 -16.34 10.18
N GLN A 173 -2.32 -15.26 10.64
CA GLN A 173 -2.73 -14.52 11.84
C GLN A 173 -3.25 -13.13 11.44
N ASP A 174 -3.84 -12.41 12.38
CA ASP A 174 -4.45 -11.09 12.15
C ASP A 174 -3.47 -10.04 11.59
N ASN A 175 -2.16 -10.25 11.78
CA ASN A 175 -1.10 -9.37 11.26
C ASN A 175 -0.60 -9.75 9.84
N LEU A 176 -1.19 -10.75 9.19
CA LEU A 176 -0.85 -11.21 7.84
C LEU A 176 -2.01 -10.98 6.84
N PRO A 177 -2.51 -9.74 6.67
CA PRO A 177 -3.61 -9.49 5.75
C PRO A 177 -3.20 -9.72 4.30
N VAL A 178 -4.15 -10.09 3.45
CA VAL A 178 -3.96 -10.22 2.01
C VAL A 178 -4.46 -8.97 1.31
N ALA A 179 -3.63 -8.42 0.42
CA ALA A 179 -4.03 -7.30 -0.41
C ALA A 179 -4.96 -7.77 -1.53
N VAL A 180 -6.21 -7.31 -1.52
CA VAL A 180 -7.22 -7.64 -2.52
C VAL A 180 -7.88 -6.39 -3.07
N LEU A 181 -8.39 -6.46 -4.30
CA LEU A 181 -9.21 -5.39 -4.88
C LEU A 181 -10.62 -5.43 -4.29
N GLY A 182 -11.11 -4.26 -3.87
CA GLY A 182 -12.46 -4.02 -3.33
C GLY A 182 -13.35 -3.18 -4.23
#